data_AF-A0A943AM35-F1
#
_entry.id   AF-A0A943AM35-F1
#
_cell.length_a   1.000
_cell.length_b   1.000
_cell.length_c   1.000
_cell.angle_alpha   90.00
_cell.angle_beta   90.00
_cell.angle_gamma   90.00
#
_symmetry.space_group_name_H-M   'P 1'
#
loop_
_entity.id
_entity.type
_entity.pdbx_description
1 polymer ?
#
loop_
_entity_poly.entity_id
_entity_poly.type
_entity_poly.pdbx_seq_one_letter_code
_entity_poly.pdbx_strand_id
1 'polypeptide(L)'
;MAGVRIKDLQDAKGIVERFDDFQFAVDSTNPDTTLRLSGREMKAAIGTPKHTHAIEEVTGLPGELEKKLDKTGGTMTGDLRIEGDTHVRNLRVDEYLEVPELKYNRITATGNEFWVTDGGTVDDVAEGDDGIYLVTLKSDEGETAINFQFKDILRGIFYAENDEGNPSGFRTVFFEVTGVIDRTHFYCIPLNNIPPQRFMTLARQGNKSDAHRQGSVYMDGLRKFIRVSDGVIDEQIDVRNIKVQLGDLSDINHPVFGQLEGYGALLENAYVCGRLVQRDPQTGEDWEVGAVSVSGEQVFHHDETDKVTPDMIVITAKEQGFTSAPGNRLWQYKDGSEWVTIDTQHALTYTLTPDAEIWHGRSTLTLRYIVAGVYYDMITITKVRNGDAAYIVTVESSNGNQFLNGEMVTLLTATVFKGSHDITAQVPYNAFNWTRLSDNPDGDKVWNEMHTAVGNQITVTSADVYRRAVFNCEVNIP
;
A
#
# COMPACT_ATOMS: atom_id res chain seq x y z
N MET A 1 24.64 -39.87 -63.67
CA MET A 1 24.42 -41.27 -64.08
C MET A 1 22.93 -41.55 -64.03
N ALA A 2 22.27 -41.62 -65.18
CA ALA A 2 20.86 -41.97 -65.28
C ALA A 2 20.74 -43.51 -65.29
N GLY A 3 20.31 -44.07 -64.15
CA GLY A 3 20.05 -45.50 -64.04
C GLY A 3 18.74 -45.86 -64.74
N VAL A 4 18.81 -46.72 -65.77
CA VAL A 4 17.63 -47.31 -66.41
C VAL A 4 17.02 -48.32 -65.45
N ARG A 5 15.87 -47.99 -64.84
CA ARG A 5 15.01 -48.98 -64.16
C ARG A 5 14.21 -49.71 -65.23
N ILE A 6 14.53 -50.98 -65.46
CA ILE A 6 13.66 -51.88 -66.24
C ILE A 6 12.39 -52.08 -65.43
N LYS A 7 11.28 -51.50 -65.89
CA LYS A 7 9.93 -51.79 -65.40
C LYS A 7 9.41 -53.02 -66.15
N ASP A 8 8.82 -53.93 -65.38
CA ASP A 8 8.03 -55.10 -65.80
C ASP A 8 8.80 -56.36 -66.22
N LEU A 9 9.08 -57.23 -65.23
CA LEU A 9 9.33 -58.67 -65.42
C LEU A 9 8.05 -59.48 -65.07
N GLN A 10 6.88 -59.09 -65.60
CA GLN A 10 5.65 -59.85 -65.34
C GLN A 10 5.69 -61.26 -65.97
N ASP A 11 6.41 -61.45 -67.07
CA ASP A 11 6.55 -62.76 -67.74
C ASP A 11 7.53 -63.73 -67.06
N ALA A 12 8.34 -63.25 -66.10
CA ALA A 12 9.27 -64.10 -65.37
C ALA A 12 8.74 -64.57 -64.01
N LYS A 13 7.56 -64.11 -63.57
CA LYS A 13 7.04 -64.36 -62.23
C LYS A 13 6.90 -65.86 -61.93
N GLY A 14 6.36 -66.63 -62.88
CA GLY A 14 6.23 -68.09 -62.75
C GLY A 14 7.55 -68.86 -62.81
N ILE A 15 8.60 -68.28 -63.40
CA ILE A 15 9.95 -68.87 -63.46
C ILE A 15 10.73 -68.54 -62.18
N VAL A 16 10.57 -67.32 -61.65
CA VAL A 16 11.21 -66.84 -60.42
C VAL A 16 10.64 -67.53 -59.17
N GLU A 17 9.34 -67.84 -59.16
CA GLU A 17 8.70 -68.57 -58.06
C GLU A 17 9.16 -70.03 -57.94
N ARG A 18 9.65 -70.63 -59.04
CA ARG A 18 10.21 -71.99 -59.07
C ARG A 18 11.74 -72.02 -59.11
N PHE A 19 12.39 -70.86 -58.95
CA PHE A 19 13.83 -70.71 -59.07
C PHE A 19 14.59 -71.62 -58.10
N ASP A 20 14.06 -71.81 -56.88
CA ASP A 20 14.67 -72.62 -55.83
C ASP A 20 14.80 -74.09 -56.23
N ASP A 21 13.96 -74.57 -57.15
CA ASP A 21 13.92 -75.95 -57.64
C ASP A 21 14.81 -76.19 -58.87
N PHE A 22 15.40 -75.15 -59.47
CA PHE A 22 16.30 -75.32 -60.62
C PHE A 22 17.64 -75.92 -60.20
N GLN A 23 18.21 -76.80 -61.03
CA GLN A 23 19.56 -77.34 -60.83
C GLN A 23 20.50 -76.80 -61.89
N PHE A 24 21.58 -76.19 -61.43
CA PHE A 24 22.64 -75.64 -62.26
C PHE A 24 23.86 -76.56 -62.18
N ALA A 25 24.39 -76.97 -63.34
CA ALA A 25 25.65 -77.67 -63.40
C ALA A 25 26.79 -76.66 -63.21
N VAL A 26 27.69 -76.93 -62.27
CA VAL A 26 28.88 -76.12 -62.04
C VAL A 26 30.07 -76.89 -62.58
N ASP A 27 30.84 -76.24 -63.45
CA ASP A 27 32.03 -76.85 -64.03
C ASP A 27 33.06 -77.15 -62.94
N SER A 28 33.42 -78.42 -62.86
CA SER A 28 34.48 -78.95 -62.01
C SER A 28 35.71 -79.19 -62.86
N THR A 29 36.88 -78.88 -62.33
CA THR A 29 38.17 -79.17 -62.99
C THR A 29 38.50 -80.66 -63.03
N ASN A 30 37.68 -81.51 -62.40
CA ASN A 30 37.75 -82.97 -62.51
C ASN A 30 36.66 -83.49 -63.48
N PRO A 31 37.04 -84.11 -64.62
CA PRO A 31 36.11 -84.44 -65.71
C PRO A 31 35.07 -85.52 -65.36
N ASP A 32 35.26 -86.29 -64.29
CA ASP A 32 34.34 -87.37 -63.89
C ASP A 32 33.35 -86.95 -62.78
N THR A 33 33.29 -85.67 -62.40
CA THR A 33 32.39 -85.19 -61.34
C THR A 33 31.55 -84.01 -61.80
N THR A 34 30.22 -84.17 -61.84
CA THR A 34 29.28 -83.05 -62.06
C THR A 34 28.76 -82.55 -60.72
N LEU A 35 29.13 -81.32 -60.33
CA LEU A 35 28.54 -80.64 -59.18
C LEU A 35 27.23 -79.99 -59.62
N ARG A 36 26.14 -80.31 -58.92
CA ARG A 36 24.82 -79.70 -59.15
C ARG A 36 24.47 -78.83 -57.95
N LEU A 37 24.21 -77.56 -58.21
CA LEU A 37 23.75 -76.61 -57.21
C LEU A 37 22.28 -76.29 -57.47
N SER A 38 21.42 -76.40 -56.47
CA SER A 38 20.04 -75.95 -56.58
C SER A 38 19.95 -74.41 -56.53
N GLY A 39 18.91 -73.82 -57.14
CA GLY A 39 18.67 -72.39 -57.04
C GLY A 39 18.46 -71.91 -55.59
N ARG A 40 17.97 -72.80 -54.71
CA ARG A 40 17.90 -72.56 -53.26
C ARG A 40 19.29 -72.41 -52.63
N GLU A 41 20.22 -73.30 -52.96
CA GLU A 41 21.60 -73.24 -52.49
C GLU A 41 22.37 -72.06 -53.09
N MET A 42 22.07 -71.71 -54.35
CA MET A 42 22.61 -70.53 -55.00
C MET A 42 22.12 -69.23 -54.33
N LYS A 43 20.83 -69.13 -53.98
CA LYS A 43 20.31 -68.01 -53.18
C LYS A 43 20.93 -67.94 -51.78
N ALA A 44 21.19 -69.08 -51.14
CA ALA A 44 21.85 -69.10 -49.84
C ALA A 44 23.32 -68.68 -49.91
N ALA A 45 24.01 -68.98 -51.03
CA ALA A 45 25.41 -68.63 -51.23
C ALA A 45 25.63 -67.18 -51.72
N ILE A 46 24.66 -66.60 -52.45
CA ILE A 46 24.80 -65.28 -53.12
C ILE A 46 23.86 -64.22 -52.52
N GLY A 47 22.75 -64.63 -51.90
CA GLY A 47 21.83 -63.70 -51.25
C GLY A 47 22.51 -63.05 -50.06
N THR A 48 22.66 -61.73 -50.07
CA THR A 48 23.14 -60.98 -48.92
C THR A 48 22.18 -61.26 -47.75
N PRO A 49 22.59 -61.98 -46.70
CA PRO A 49 21.79 -62.00 -45.49
C PRO A 49 21.67 -60.55 -45.04
N LYS A 50 20.57 -60.11 -44.43
CA LYS A 50 20.66 -58.88 -43.62
C LYS A 50 21.68 -59.16 -42.53
N HIS A 51 22.93 -58.74 -42.73
CA HIS A 51 23.98 -58.83 -41.73
C HIS A 51 23.91 -57.55 -40.91
N THR A 52 23.33 -57.67 -39.72
CA THR A 52 23.55 -56.74 -38.62
C THR A 52 24.96 -56.99 -38.07
N HIS A 53 25.84 -55.99 -38.18
CA HIS A 53 27.16 -56.00 -37.57
C HIS A 53 27.12 -55.33 -36.20
N ALA A 54 27.93 -55.80 -35.26
CA ALA A 54 28.23 -55.00 -34.08
C ALA A 54 28.93 -53.71 -34.52
N ILE A 55 28.69 -52.58 -33.84
CA ILE A 55 29.22 -51.27 -34.24
C ILE A 55 30.76 -51.30 -34.36
N GLU A 56 31.42 -52.14 -33.55
CA GLU A 56 32.88 -52.33 -33.56
C GLU A 56 33.43 -52.92 -34.87
N GLU A 57 32.61 -53.62 -35.65
CA GLU A 57 33.03 -54.32 -36.87
C GLU A 57 32.89 -53.48 -38.15
N VAL A 58 32.25 -52.31 -38.05
CA VAL A 58 32.04 -51.41 -39.21
C VAL A 58 33.18 -50.39 -39.28
N THR A 59 34.14 -50.65 -40.17
CA THR A 59 35.34 -49.82 -40.32
C THR A 59 34.99 -48.38 -40.70
N GLY A 60 35.37 -47.42 -39.85
CA GLY A 60 35.12 -45.98 -40.05
C GLY A 60 33.81 -45.45 -39.45
N LEU A 61 32.90 -46.31 -39.00
CA LEU A 61 31.64 -45.88 -38.37
C LEU A 61 31.85 -45.19 -37.01
N PRO A 62 32.73 -45.68 -36.12
CA PRO A 62 33.04 -44.98 -34.86
C PRO A 62 33.61 -43.58 -35.11
N GLY A 63 34.50 -43.43 -36.10
CA GLY A 63 35.09 -42.14 -36.45
C GLY A 63 34.12 -41.15 -37.12
N GLU A 64 33.17 -41.63 -37.93
CA GLU A 64 32.12 -40.78 -38.50
C GLU A 64 31.06 -40.39 -37.45
N LEU A 65 30.78 -41.25 -36.49
CA LEU A 65 29.92 -40.93 -35.34
C LEU A 65 30.60 -39.95 -34.38
N GLU A 66 31.90 -40.12 -34.11
CA GLU A 66 32.71 -39.18 -33.31
C GLU A 66 32.88 -37.82 -34.01
N LYS A 67 32.94 -37.75 -35.34
CA LYS A 67 32.89 -36.49 -36.10
C LYS A 67 31.55 -35.78 -35.99
N LYS A 68 30.43 -36.52 -35.97
CA LYS A 68 29.09 -35.94 -35.77
C LYS A 68 28.84 -35.53 -34.31
N LEU A 69 29.61 -36.06 -33.38
CA LEU A 69 29.62 -35.72 -31.97
C LEU A 69 30.95 -35.05 -31.59
N ASP A 70 31.45 -34.16 -32.44
CA ASP A 70 32.68 -33.42 -32.19
C ASP A 70 32.53 -32.58 -30.91
N LYS A 71 33.34 -32.92 -29.89
CA LYS A 71 33.40 -32.27 -28.58
C LYS A 71 34.17 -30.94 -28.60
N THR A 72 34.50 -30.40 -29.77
CA THR A 72 35.15 -29.08 -29.91
C THR A 72 34.27 -27.95 -30.47
N GLY A 73 32.94 -28.09 -30.38
CA GLY A 73 32.02 -26.94 -30.49
C GLY A 73 31.58 -26.61 -31.93
N GLY A 74 30.99 -27.58 -32.62
CA GLY A 74 30.37 -27.38 -33.92
C GLY A 74 28.96 -26.79 -33.86
N THR A 75 28.56 -26.07 -34.92
CA THR A 75 27.18 -25.59 -35.10
C THR A 75 26.25 -26.75 -35.45
N MET A 76 25.17 -26.94 -34.69
CA MET A 76 24.07 -27.81 -35.08
C MET A 76 23.10 -27.05 -35.98
N THR A 77 22.65 -27.65 -37.07
CA THR A 77 21.61 -27.12 -37.96
C THR A 77 20.41 -28.05 -37.92
N GLY A 78 19.22 -27.54 -37.55
CA GLY A 78 18.00 -28.33 -37.34
C GLY A 78 17.65 -28.53 -35.86
N ASP A 79 16.72 -29.46 -35.59
CA ASP A 79 16.14 -29.65 -34.25
C ASP A 79 17.09 -30.41 -33.30
N LEU A 80 17.18 -29.94 -32.06
CA LEU A 80 17.88 -30.61 -30.96
C LEU A 80 16.86 -31.11 -29.93
N ARG A 81 16.77 -32.43 -29.75
CA ARG A 81 15.94 -33.06 -28.71
C ARG A 81 16.83 -33.77 -27.68
N ILE A 82 16.62 -33.44 -26.40
CA ILE A 82 17.33 -34.03 -25.27
C ILE A 82 16.30 -34.59 -24.29
N GLU A 83 16.36 -35.89 -23.98
CA GLU A 83 15.40 -36.56 -23.07
C GLU A 83 15.90 -36.60 -21.61
N GLY A 84 16.98 -35.88 -21.30
CA GLY A 84 17.60 -35.80 -19.97
C GLY A 84 18.16 -34.41 -19.66
N ASP A 85 19.10 -34.31 -18.72
CA ASP A 85 19.62 -33.02 -18.24
C ASP A 85 20.62 -32.38 -19.22
N THR A 86 20.50 -31.06 -19.38
CA THR A 86 21.45 -30.26 -20.18
C THR A 86 22.07 -29.18 -19.32
N HIS A 87 23.41 -29.14 -19.28
CA HIS A 87 24.16 -28.07 -18.60
C HIS A 87 24.75 -27.12 -19.64
N VAL A 88 24.21 -25.90 -19.72
CA VAL A 88 24.67 -24.85 -20.63
C VAL A 88 25.28 -23.71 -19.82
N ARG A 89 26.48 -23.23 -20.19
CA ARG A 89 27.12 -22.08 -19.52
C ARG A 89 26.52 -20.74 -19.96
N ASN A 90 26.31 -20.59 -21.27
CA ASN A 90 25.71 -19.39 -21.87
C ASN A 90 24.67 -19.85 -22.90
N LEU A 91 23.41 -19.42 -22.70
CA LEU A 91 22.33 -19.66 -23.65
C LEU A 91 21.93 -18.31 -24.26
N ARG A 92 22.01 -18.22 -25.59
CA ARG A 92 21.49 -17.08 -26.37
C ARG A 92 20.41 -17.64 -27.29
N VAL A 93 19.23 -17.05 -27.24
CA VAL A 93 18.06 -17.45 -28.03
C VAL A 93 17.64 -16.22 -28.83
N ASP A 94 17.53 -16.34 -30.14
CA ASP A 94 17.25 -15.20 -31.02
C ASP A 94 15.74 -14.91 -31.13
N GLU A 95 14.86 -15.88 -30.83
CA GLU A 95 13.41 -15.74 -30.92
C GLU A 95 12.68 -15.99 -29.58
N TYR A 96 12.49 -17.24 -29.14
CA TYR A 96 11.79 -17.54 -27.87
C TYR A 96 12.26 -18.83 -27.17
N LEU A 97 12.09 -18.89 -25.84
CA LEU A 97 12.36 -20.05 -24.98
C LEU A 97 11.08 -20.42 -24.21
N GLU A 98 10.55 -21.62 -24.43
CA GLU A 98 9.39 -22.15 -23.72
C GLU A 98 9.82 -23.27 -22.74
N VAL A 99 9.49 -23.12 -21.46
CA VAL A 99 9.84 -24.09 -20.41
C VAL A 99 8.74 -24.19 -19.34
N PRO A 100 8.48 -25.37 -18.76
CA PRO A 100 7.48 -25.52 -17.69
C PRO A 100 7.85 -24.78 -16.39
N GLU A 101 9.15 -24.72 -16.05
CA GLU A 101 9.64 -24.06 -14.84
C GLU A 101 11.07 -23.53 -15.09
N LEU A 102 11.30 -22.23 -14.84
CA LEU A 102 12.63 -21.62 -14.88
C LEU A 102 13.09 -21.27 -13.46
N LYS A 103 14.13 -21.95 -12.97
CA LYS A 103 14.77 -21.63 -11.68
C LYS A 103 15.96 -20.72 -11.92
N TYR A 104 15.80 -19.44 -11.62
CA TYR A 104 16.85 -18.44 -11.69
C TYR A 104 17.09 -17.80 -10.31
N ASN A 105 18.09 -16.93 -10.21
CA ASN A 105 18.38 -16.23 -8.96
C ASN A 105 17.13 -15.47 -8.47
N ARG A 106 16.76 -15.69 -7.20
CA ARG A 106 15.49 -15.23 -6.61
C ARG A 106 15.33 -13.70 -6.51
N ILE A 107 16.39 -12.93 -6.78
CA ILE A 107 16.31 -11.48 -6.96
C ILE A 107 16.01 -11.22 -8.43
N THR A 108 14.75 -10.88 -8.72
CA THR A 108 14.37 -10.33 -10.02
C THR A 108 14.65 -8.84 -10.00
N ALA A 109 15.68 -8.38 -10.71
CA ALA A 109 15.85 -6.96 -10.98
C ALA A 109 14.90 -6.58 -12.12
N THR A 110 13.77 -5.95 -11.78
CA THR A 110 12.98 -5.21 -12.76
C THR A 110 13.74 -3.93 -13.16
N GLY A 111 13.40 -3.35 -14.31
CA GLY A 111 13.94 -2.04 -14.70
C GLY A 111 13.59 -0.93 -13.70
N ASN A 112 13.77 0.32 -14.10
CA ASN A 112 13.58 1.48 -13.21
C ASN A 112 12.15 1.59 -12.64
N GLU A 113 11.15 1.03 -13.33
CA GLU A 113 9.77 1.07 -12.87
C GLU A 113 9.07 -0.28 -12.99
N PHE A 114 8.13 -0.52 -12.07
CA PHE A 114 7.28 -1.70 -12.02
C PHE A 114 5.82 -1.29 -11.87
N TRP A 115 4.94 -1.76 -12.76
CA TRP A 115 3.53 -1.36 -12.83
C TRP A 115 2.62 -2.56 -12.56
N VAL A 116 1.59 -2.34 -11.72
CA VAL A 116 0.51 -3.29 -11.44
C VAL A 116 -0.76 -2.72 -12.06
N THR A 117 -1.02 -3.14 -13.30
CA THR A 117 -2.11 -2.67 -14.15
C THR A 117 -2.22 -3.59 -15.37
N ASP A 118 -3.13 -3.29 -16.29
CA ASP A 118 -3.20 -3.96 -17.58
C ASP A 118 -1.93 -3.64 -18.39
N GLY A 119 -1.24 -4.66 -18.90
CA GLY A 119 -0.03 -4.48 -19.72
C GLY A 119 0.05 -5.45 -20.88
N GLY A 120 0.89 -5.14 -21.86
CA GLY A 120 1.09 -5.96 -23.06
C GLY A 120 2.36 -5.59 -23.80
N THR A 121 2.92 -6.56 -24.53
CA THR A 121 4.09 -6.34 -25.40
C THR A 121 3.66 -6.25 -26.85
N VAL A 122 4.15 -5.23 -27.54
CA VAL A 122 3.87 -4.99 -28.97
C VAL A 122 4.64 -6.00 -29.82
N ASP A 123 3.91 -6.75 -30.65
CA ASP A 123 4.49 -7.65 -31.66
C ASP A 123 4.54 -7.01 -33.05
N ASP A 124 3.57 -6.17 -33.43
CA ASP A 124 3.61 -5.45 -34.71
C ASP A 124 2.94 -4.07 -34.64
N VAL A 125 3.35 -3.19 -35.53
CA VAL A 125 2.81 -1.82 -35.67
C VAL A 125 2.63 -1.49 -37.14
N ALA A 126 1.40 -1.16 -37.52
CA ALA A 126 1.09 -0.63 -38.84
C ALA A 126 0.62 0.83 -38.72
N GLU A 127 1.28 1.74 -39.43
CA GLU A 127 0.88 3.14 -39.54
C GLU A 127 -0.31 3.28 -40.51
N GLY A 128 -1.37 3.97 -40.07
CA GLY A 128 -2.52 4.35 -40.87
C GLY A 128 -2.51 5.84 -41.21
N ASP A 129 -3.67 6.36 -41.60
CA ASP A 129 -3.83 7.79 -41.91
C ASP A 129 -3.79 8.67 -40.64
N ASP A 130 -3.41 9.93 -40.81
CA ASP A 130 -3.45 10.98 -39.78
C ASP A 130 -2.72 10.66 -38.46
N GLY A 131 -1.67 9.83 -38.52
CA GLY A 131 -0.86 9.48 -37.35
C GLY A 131 -1.55 8.51 -36.37
N ILE A 132 -2.57 7.79 -36.85
CA ILE A 132 -3.19 6.67 -36.13
C ILE A 132 -2.41 5.40 -36.45
N TYR A 133 -2.08 4.62 -35.41
CA TYR A 133 -1.34 3.38 -35.53
C TYR A 133 -2.22 2.21 -35.13
N LEU A 134 -2.20 1.14 -35.91
CA LEU A 134 -2.72 -0.17 -35.52
C LEU A 134 -1.60 -0.93 -34.81
N VAL A 135 -1.84 -1.30 -33.56
CA VAL A 135 -0.91 -2.06 -32.74
C VAL A 135 -1.42 -3.48 -32.56
N THR A 136 -0.53 -4.44 -32.81
CA THR A 136 -0.76 -5.86 -32.54
C THR A 136 0.06 -6.25 -31.31
N LEU A 137 -0.60 -6.73 -30.28
CA LEU A 137 0.01 -7.29 -29.09
C LEU A 137 0.40 -8.75 -29.33
N LYS A 138 1.50 -9.15 -28.70
CA LYS A 138 1.88 -10.56 -28.61
C LYS A 138 0.76 -11.33 -27.91
N SER A 139 0.22 -12.33 -28.59
CA SER A 139 -0.78 -13.26 -28.04
C SER A 139 -0.08 -14.55 -27.64
N ASP A 140 -0.09 -14.90 -26.36
CA ASP A 140 0.36 -16.20 -25.91
C ASP A 140 -0.83 -17.18 -25.92
N GLU A 141 -0.70 -18.31 -26.62
CA GLU A 141 -1.76 -19.32 -26.71
C GLU A 141 -2.16 -19.82 -25.31
N GLY A 142 -3.40 -19.56 -24.89
CA GLY A 142 -3.93 -20.02 -23.60
C GLY A 142 -3.90 -18.99 -22.47
N GLU A 143 -3.29 -17.82 -22.67
CA GLU A 143 -3.45 -16.68 -21.76
C GLU A 143 -4.71 -15.87 -22.12
N THR A 144 -5.41 -15.40 -21.08
CA THR A 144 -6.44 -14.37 -21.27
C THR A 144 -5.71 -13.07 -21.64
N ALA A 145 -5.54 -12.83 -22.93
CA ALA A 145 -4.93 -11.60 -23.44
C ALA A 145 -5.57 -10.39 -22.73
N ILE A 146 -4.72 -9.60 -22.07
CA ILE A 146 -5.09 -8.39 -21.37
C ILE A 146 -5.58 -7.38 -22.41
N ASN A 147 -6.80 -6.87 -22.24
CA ASN A 147 -7.42 -6.00 -23.23
C ASN A 147 -7.25 -4.53 -22.81
N PHE A 148 -6.47 -3.77 -23.58
CA PHE A 148 -6.56 -2.32 -23.54
C PHE A 148 -7.93 -1.88 -24.06
N GLN A 149 -8.50 -0.86 -23.44
CA GLN A 149 -9.84 -0.37 -23.75
C GLN A 149 -9.79 1.01 -24.40
N PHE A 150 -10.89 1.35 -25.07
CA PHE A 150 -11.06 2.68 -25.63
C PHE A 150 -10.76 3.76 -24.58
N LYS A 151 -9.96 4.74 -24.98
CA LYS A 151 -9.46 5.86 -24.17
C LYS A 151 -8.50 5.51 -23.04
N ASP A 152 -7.98 4.28 -23.00
CA ASP A 152 -6.85 3.98 -22.12
C ASP A 152 -5.66 4.85 -22.50
N ILE A 153 -4.96 5.32 -21.47
CA ILE A 153 -3.70 6.06 -21.57
C ILE A 153 -2.60 5.06 -21.26
N LEU A 154 -1.86 4.69 -22.29
CA LEU A 154 -0.79 3.72 -22.20
C LEU A 154 0.53 4.44 -22.02
N ARG A 155 1.42 3.83 -21.25
CA ARG A 155 2.77 4.29 -20.99
C ARG A 155 3.76 3.19 -21.28
N GLY A 156 4.85 3.54 -21.96
CA GLY A 156 6.00 2.67 -22.14
C GLY A 156 7.30 3.41 -21.81
N ILE A 157 8.35 2.67 -21.52
CA ILE A 157 9.72 3.18 -21.51
C ILE A 157 10.47 2.39 -22.57
N PHE A 158 10.88 3.05 -23.64
CA PHE A 158 11.50 2.38 -24.78
C PHE A 158 12.77 3.09 -25.22
N TYR A 159 13.68 2.33 -25.82
CA TYR A 159 14.94 2.85 -26.32
C TYR A 159 14.71 3.52 -27.67
N ALA A 160 14.77 4.85 -27.70
CA ALA A 160 14.52 5.62 -28.91
C ALA A 160 15.81 5.78 -29.73
N GLU A 161 15.66 5.71 -31.05
CA GLU A 161 16.68 6.11 -32.02
C GLU A 161 16.37 7.54 -32.50
N ASN A 162 17.38 8.32 -32.85
CA ASN A 162 17.20 9.63 -33.48
C ASN A 162 16.86 9.47 -34.97
N ASP A 163 16.57 10.58 -35.66
CA ASP A 163 16.21 10.59 -37.09
C ASP A 163 17.29 10.03 -38.03
N GLU A 164 18.50 9.77 -37.51
CA GLU A 164 19.64 9.19 -38.22
C GLU A 164 19.84 7.70 -37.90
N GLY A 165 18.95 7.08 -37.13
CA GLY A 165 19.05 5.69 -36.66
C GLY A 165 20.09 5.50 -35.56
N ASN A 166 20.58 6.59 -34.95
CA ASN A 166 21.53 6.52 -33.85
C ASN A 166 20.81 6.42 -32.50
N PRO A 167 21.39 5.71 -31.53
CA PRO A 167 20.78 5.58 -30.22
C PRO A 167 20.66 6.90 -29.47
N SER A 168 19.43 7.27 -29.06
CA SER A 168 19.14 8.50 -28.31
C SER A 168 18.81 8.24 -26.82
N GLY A 169 18.81 6.98 -26.39
CA GLY A 169 18.54 6.57 -25.00
C GLY A 169 17.08 6.21 -24.73
N PHE A 170 16.79 5.85 -23.47
CA PHE A 170 15.42 5.51 -23.05
C PHE A 170 14.54 6.75 -22.94
N ARG A 171 13.35 6.69 -23.55
CA ARG A 171 12.32 7.73 -23.47
C ARG A 171 11.01 7.14 -22.97
N THR A 172 10.29 7.93 -22.20
CA THR A 172 8.90 7.62 -21.84
C THR A 172 8.00 7.94 -23.03
N VAL A 173 7.16 7.01 -23.42
CA VAL A 173 6.17 7.14 -24.50
C VAL A 173 4.77 7.07 -23.93
N PHE A 174 3.84 7.80 -24.55
CA PHE A 174 2.45 7.84 -24.14
C PHE A 174 1.52 7.66 -25.34
N PHE A 175 0.50 6.83 -25.20
CA PHE A 175 -0.48 6.56 -26.25
C PHE A 175 -1.91 6.68 -25.71
N GLU A 176 -2.82 7.21 -26.52
CA GLU A 176 -4.26 7.08 -26.27
C GLU A 176 -4.83 6.00 -27.19
N VAL A 177 -5.55 5.04 -26.62
CA VAL A 177 -6.29 4.04 -27.39
C VAL A 177 -7.53 4.67 -28.00
N THR A 178 -7.60 4.75 -29.33
CA THR A 178 -8.69 5.39 -30.08
C THR A 178 -9.69 4.39 -30.64
N GLY A 179 -9.39 3.09 -30.62
CA GLY A 179 -10.30 2.04 -31.02
C GLY A 179 -9.79 0.66 -30.63
N VAL A 180 -10.68 -0.28 -30.36
CA VAL A 180 -10.33 -1.67 -30.01
C VAL A 180 -10.99 -2.57 -31.04
N ILE A 181 -10.21 -3.42 -31.70
CA ILE A 181 -10.71 -4.36 -32.71
C ILE A 181 -11.02 -5.69 -32.02
N ASP A 182 -10.05 -6.22 -31.29
CA ASP A 182 -10.15 -7.44 -30.50
C ASP A 182 -9.17 -7.39 -29.31
N ARG A 183 -8.85 -8.54 -28.71
CA ARG A 183 -7.99 -8.61 -27.51
C ARG A 183 -6.52 -8.31 -27.77
N THR A 184 -6.07 -8.39 -29.01
CA THR A 184 -4.67 -8.23 -29.41
C THR A 184 -4.47 -7.06 -30.35
N HIS A 185 -5.53 -6.51 -30.93
CA HIS A 185 -5.47 -5.43 -31.91
C HIS A 185 -6.21 -4.18 -31.44
N PHE A 186 -5.53 -3.05 -31.43
CA PHE A 186 -6.12 -1.75 -31.11
C PHE A 186 -5.50 -0.62 -31.93
N TYR A 187 -6.27 0.44 -32.12
CA TYR A 187 -5.79 1.70 -32.69
C TYR A 187 -5.34 2.64 -31.58
N CYS A 188 -4.24 3.35 -31.79
CA CYS A 188 -3.79 4.40 -30.88
C CYS A 188 -3.18 5.60 -31.60
N ILE A 189 -3.11 6.71 -30.88
CA ILE A 189 -2.36 7.91 -31.27
C ILE A 189 -1.26 8.20 -30.24
N PRO A 190 -0.07 8.66 -30.65
CA PRO A 190 0.98 9.08 -29.74
C PRO A 190 0.62 10.44 -29.10
N LEU A 191 0.76 10.55 -27.77
CA LEU A 191 0.49 11.78 -27.03
C LEU A 191 1.72 12.70 -26.92
N ASN A 192 2.92 12.16 -27.09
CA ASN A 192 4.17 12.91 -27.02
C ASN A 192 5.02 12.83 -28.32
N ASN A 193 4.35 12.60 -29.46
CA ASN A 193 4.96 12.52 -30.80
C ASN A 193 6.03 11.44 -30.97
N ILE A 194 6.01 10.37 -30.17
CA ILE A 194 6.86 9.20 -30.36
C ILE A 194 5.97 8.04 -30.78
N PRO A 195 6.14 7.48 -32.00
CA PRO A 195 5.27 6.41 -32.48
C PRO A 195 5.47 5.10 -31.69
N PRO A 196 4.46 4.21 -31.65
CA PRO A 196 4.63 2.88 -31.10
C PRO A 196 5.65 2.09 -31.95
N GLN A 197 6.44 1.24 -31.31
CA GLN A 197 7.42 0.38 -31.97
C GLN A 197 7.29 -1.05 -31.48
N ARG A 198 7.71 -1.98 -32.34
CA ARG A 198 7.80 -3.40 -32.01
C ARG A 198 8.67 -3.62 -30.77
N PHE A 199 8.27 -4.58 -29.93
CA PHE A 199 8.89 -4.93 -28.65
C PHE A 199 8.74 -3.92 -27.52
N MET A 200 7.95 -2.85 -27.71
CA MET A 200 7.54 -2.00 -26.59
C MET A 200 6.69 -2.79 -25.59
N THR A 201 6.99 -2.67 -24.31
CA THR A 201 6.07 -3.07 -23.23
C THR A 201 5.27 -1.86 -22.79
N LEU A 202 3.95 -2.00 -22.83
CA LEU A 202 2.99 -0.95 -22.48
C LEU A 202 2.27 -1.32 -21.19
N ALA A 203 1.98 -0.31 -20.38
CA ALA A 203 1.18 -0.41 -19.17
C ALA A 203 0.09 0.67 -19.20
N ARG A 204 -1.12 0.34 -18.74
CA ARG A 204 -2.20 1.32 -18.58
C ARG A 204 -1.91 2.22 -17.37
N GLN A 205 -1.70 3.51 -17.62
CA GLN A 205 -1.57 4.54 -16.59
C GLN A 205 -2.93 5.08 -16.14
N GLY A 206 -3.87 5.24 -17.06
CA GLY A 206 -5.17 5.87 -16.80
C GLY A 206 -6.15 5.69 -17.94
N ASN A 207 -7.25 6.45 -17.92
CA ASN A 207 -8.25 6.46 -18.99
C ASN A 207 -8.96 7.81 -19.08
N LYS A 208 -9.14 8.36 -20.28
CA LYS A 208 -9.75 9.70 -20.46
C LYS A 208 -11.23 9.79 -20.09
N SER A 209 -11.93 8.68 -19.88
CA SER A 209 -13.37 8.68 -19.63
C SER A 209 -13.89 7.68 -18.60
N ASP A 210 -13.34 6.47 -18.55
CA ASP A 210 -13.80 5.43 -17.62
C ASP A 210 -13.09 5.58 -16.27
N ALA A 211 -13.83 6.05 -15.27
CA ALA A 211 -13.34 6.23 -13.91
C ALA A 211 -12.76 4.94 -13.29
N HIS A 212 -13.26 3.75 -13.66
CA HIS A 212 -12.73 2.48 -13.12
C HIS A 212 -11.34 2.14 -13.68
N ARG A 213 -10.94 2.79 -14.77
CA ARG A 213 -9.66 2.59 -15.48
C ARG A 213 -8.73 3.79 -15.34
N GLN A 214 -9.05 4.74 -14.47
CA GLN A 214 -8.22 5.90 -14.18
C GLN A 214 -7.17 5.65 -13.08
N GLY A 215 -7.18 4.47 -12.47
CA GLY A 215 -6.25 4.08 -11.42
C GLY A 215 -5.15 3.11 -11.85
N SER A 216 -3.98 3.25 -11.23
CA SER A 216 -2.82 2.37 -11.41
C SER A 216 -1.96 2.33 -10.14
N VAL A 217 -1.16 1.26 -9.99
CA VAL A 217 -0.17 1.16 -8.90
C VAL A 217 1.19 0.92 -9.52
N TYR A 218 2.21 1.67 -9.11
CA TYR A 218 3.56 1.46 -9.60
C TYR A 218 4.63 1.81 -8.58
N MET A 219 5.84 1.31 -8.81
CA MET A 219 7.04 1.61 -8.03
C MET A 219 8.10 2.19 -8.97
N ASP A 220 8.79 3.23 -8.53
CA ASP A 220 9.91 3.86 -9.25
C ASP A 220 11.17 3.77 -8.38
N GLY A 221 12.16 3.01 -8.85
CA GLY A 221 13.41 2.79 -8.16
C GLY A 221 14.39 3.97 -8.22
N LEU A 222 14.27 4.84 -9.23
CA LEU A 222 15.10 6.04 -9.37
C LEU A 222 14.60 7.17 -8.48
N ARG A 223 13.29 7.38 -8.48
CA ARG A 223 12.61 8.37 -7.63
C ARG A 223 12.26 7.83 -6.23
N LYS A 224 12.48 6.53 -5.99
CA LYS A 224 12.45 5.87 -4.68
C LYS A 224 11.09 5.95 -3.99
N PHE A 225 10.02 5.64 -4.72
CA PHE A 225 8.68 5.58 -4.15
C PHE A 225 7.82 4.44 -4.71
N ILE A 226 6.78 4.09 -3.96
CA ILE A 226 5.63 3.29 -4.37
C ILE A 226 4.43 4.25 -4.43
N ARG A 227 3.66 4.23 -5.51
CA ARG A 227 2.54 5.15 -5.73
C ARG A 227 1.28 4.39 -6.15
N VAL A 228 0.16 4.77 -5.54
CA VAL A 228 -1.19 4.47 -6.00
C VAL A 228 -1.76 5.76 -6.57
N SER A 229 -2.18 5.71 -7.83
CA SER A 229 -2.85 6.82 -8.49
C SER A 229 -4.29 6.47 -8.85
N ASP A 230 -5.14 7.49 -8.90
CA ASP A 230 -6.52 7.42 -9.39
C ASP A 230 -6.97 8.76 -10.00
N GLY A 231 -7.97 8.72 -10.88
CA GLY A 231 -8.46 9.88 -11.61
C GLY A 231 -7.53 10.38 -12.73
N VAL A 232 -6.57 9.57 -13.20
CA VAL A 232 -5.60 9.96 -14.24
C VAL A 232 -6.26 9.97 -15.62
N ILE A 233 -6.40 11.18 -16.20
CA ILE A 233 -7.09 11.42 -17.48
C ILE A 233 -6.17 11.97 -18.58
N ASP A 234 -4.88 12.12 -18.30
CA ASP A 234 -3.86 12.55 -19.26
C ASP A 234 -2.51 11.87 -18.96
N GLU A 235 -1.49 12.20 -19.75
CA GLU A 235 -0.13 11.68 -19.62
C GLU A 235 0.57 12.11 -18.31
N GLN A 236 0.14 13.20 -17.70
CA GLN A 236 0.75 13.80 -16.52
C GLN A 236 -0.03 13.44 -15.25
N ILE A 237 0.59 12.64 -14.37
CA ILE A 237 0.03 12.36 -13.05
C ILE A 237 0.20 13.61 -12.17
N ASP A 238 -0.87 14.37 -11.96
CA ASP A 238 -0.92 15.52 -11.07
C ASP A 238 -0.96 15.06 -9.59
N VAL A 239 -0.58 15.93 -8.65
CA VAL A 239 -0.63 15.67 -7.21
C VAL A 239 -2.01 15.22 -6.75
N ARG A 240 -3.08 15.72 -7.37
CA ARG A 240 -4.48 15.35 -7.07
C ARG A 240 -4.79 13.89 -7.42
N ASN A 241 -4.03 13.32 -8.35
CA ASN A 241 -4.17 11.92 -8.73
C ASN A 241 -3.43 10.98 -7.78
N ILE A 242 -2.51 11.50 -6.95
CA ILE A 242 -1.74 10.69 -6.00
C ILE A 242 -2.63 10.39 -4.79
N LYS A 243 -3.07 9.13 -4.66
CA LYS A 243 -3.90 8.68 -3.54
C LYS A 243 -3.07 8.19 -2.37
N VAL A 244 -2.00 7.48 -2.71
CA VAL A 244 -0.98 7.01 -1.76
C VAL A 244 0.39 7.17 -2.40
N GLN A 245 1.34 7.68 -1.63
CA GLN A 245 2.76 7.55 -1.96
C GLN A 245 3.56 7.20 -0.71
N LEU A 246 4.38 6.15 -0.82
CA LEU A 246 5.34 5.74 0.20
C LEU A 246 6.75 5.85 -0.37
N GLY A 247 7.65 6.53 0.33
CA GLY A 247 9.02 6.76 -0.14
C GLY A 247 9.36 8.24 -0.19
N ASP A 248 10.22 8.64 -1.14
CA ASP A 248 10.62 10.05 -1.30
C ASP A 248 9.40 10.90 -1.72
N LEU A 249 9.14 11.99 -1.01
CA LEU A 249 8.03 12.92 -1.24
C LEU A 249 8.51 14.26 -1.82
N SER A 250 9.81 14.42 -2.03
CA SER A 250 10.44 15.72 -2.33
C SER A 250 10.00 16.33 -3.67
N ASP A 251 9.40 15.56 -4.57
CA ASP A 251 8.85 16.05 -5.85
C ASP A 251 7.38 16.50 -5.75
N ILE A 252 6.79 16.49 -4.55
CA ILE A 252 5.36 16.80 -4.36
C ILE A 252 5.18 18.18 -3.73
N ASN A 253 4.53 19.08 -4.47
CA ASN A 253 3.96 20.31 -3.93
C ASN A 253 2.45 20.12 -3.71
N HIS A 254 2.05 19.79 -2.48
CA HIS A 254 0.67 19.49 -2.13
C HIS A 254 -0.12 20.79 -1.87
N PRO A 255 -1.36 20.94 -2.39
CA PRO A 255 -2.13 22.19 -2.26
C PRO A 255 -2.44 22.61 -0.82
N VAL A 256 -2.44 21.66 0.13
CA VAL A 256 -2.72 21.92 1.55
C VAL A 256 -1.44 21.98 2.39
N PHE A 257 -0.43 21.17 2.06
CA PHE A 257 0.77 21.01 2.89
C PHE A 257 1.99 21.77 2.34
N GLY A 258 1.87 22.34 1.13
CA GLY A 258 2.99 22.93 0.41
C GLY A 258 3.97 21.90 -0.11
N GLN A 259 5.22 22.33 -0.31
CA GLN A 259 6.33 21.48 -0.73
C GLN A 259 6.63 20.45 0.36
N LEU A 260 6.53 19.16 0.01
CA LEU A 260 6.92 18.06 0.88
C LEU A 260 8.43 17.82 0.76
N GLU A 261 9.02 17.21 1.79
CA GLU A 261 10.46 16.94 1.87
C GLU A 261 10.75 15.56 2.43
N GLY A 262 11.78 14.89 1.88
CA GLY A 262 12.32 13.66 2.43
C GLY A 262 11.43 12.42 2.23
N TYR A 263 11.73 11.35 2.98
CA TYR A 263 10.99 10.09 2.91
C TYR A 263 9.83 10.06 3.88
N GLY A 264 8.67 9.62 3.41
CA GLY A 264 7.48 9.53 4.25
C GLY A 264 6.33 8.78 3.59
N ALA A 265 5.13 9.06 4.10
CA ALA A 265 3.88 8.53 3.58
C ALA A 265 2.89 9.68 3.34
N LEU A 266 2.51 9.90 2.08
CA LEU A 266 1.35 10.72 1.72
C LEU A 266 0.16 9.78 1.55
N LEU A 267 -0.87 9.95 2.37
CA LEU A 267 -2.08 9.11 2.38
C LEU A 267 -3.31 10.01 2.32
N GLU A 268 -4.21 9.78 1.34
CA GLU A 268 -5.48 10.52 1.28
C GLU A 268 -6.37 10.20 2.48
N ASN A 269 -6.40 8.94 2.91
CA ASN A 269 -7.08 8.47 4.13
C ASN A 269 -6.26 7.36 4.80
N ALA A 270 -6.23 7.34 6.13
CA ALA A 270 -5.55 6.31 6.91
C ALA A 270 -6.43 5.80 8.05
N TYR A 271 -6.76 4.50 8.03
CA TYR A 271 -7.41 3.78 9.13
C TYR A 271 -6.38 2.85 9.76
N VAL A 272 -5.89 3.19 10.95
CA VAL A 272 -4.80 2.47 11.62
C VAL A 272 -5.33 1.76 12.86
N CYS A 273 -5.05 0.46 12.97
CA CYS A 273 -5.33 -0.33 14.16
C CYS A 273 -4.01 -0.78 14.79
N GLY A 274 -3.86 -0.61 16.10
CA GLY A 274 -2.65 -0.97 16.85
C GLY A 274 -1.93 0.25 17.43
N ARG A 275 -0.60 0.14 17.58
CA ARG A 275 0.25 1.17 18.18
C ARG A 275 0.93 2.01 17.11
N LEU A 276 0.77 3.33 17.18
CA LEU A 276 1.54 4.29 16.42
C LEU A 276 2.58 4.92 17.36
N VAL A 277 3.85 4.86 16.98
CA VAL A 277 4.96 5.44 17.75
C VAL A 277 5.60 6.53 16.91
N GLN A 278 5.63 7.74 17.43
CA GLN A 278 6.41 8.84 16.85
C GLN A 278 7.63 9.03 17.73
N ARG A 279 8.79 9.17 17.11
CA ARG A 279 10.08 9.32 17.79
C ARG A 279 10.86 10.41 17.10
N ASP A 280 11.45 11.29 17.89
CA ASP A 280 12.33 12.32 17.36
C ASP A 280 13.57 11.66 16.74
N PRO A 281 13.87 11.91 15.45
CA PRO A 281 15.00 11.28 14.77
C PRO A 281 16.36 11.79 15.24
N GLN A 282 16.43 12.95 15.91
CA GLN A 282 17.66 13.54 16.43
C GLN A 282 17.92 13.11 17.88
N THR A 283 16.90 13.11 18.74
CA THR A 283 17.07 12.78 20.17
C THR A 283 16.82 11.30 20.48
N GLY A 284 16.03 10.61 19.64
CA GLY A 284 15.62 9.22 19.86
C GLY A 284 14.53 9.05 20.93
N GLU A 285 13.97 10.14 21.45
CA GLU A 285 12.88 10.12 22.41
C GLU A 285 11.53 9.95 21.71
N ASP A 286 10.65 9.12 22.28
CA ASP A 286 9.27 9.02 21.80
C ASP A 286 8.57 10.36 22.05
N TRP A 287 7.84 10.88 21.06
CA TRP A 287 6.96 12.03 21.28
C TRP A 287 5.80 11.58 22.17
N GLU A 288 5.84 11.96 23.45
CA GLU A 288 4.67 11.94 24.30
C GLU A 288 3.71 13.04 23.83
N VAL A 289 2.48 12.67 23.45
CA VAL A 289 1.44 13.65 23.15
C VAL A 289 1.10 14.36 24.45
N GLY A 290 1.68 15.55 24.63
CA GLY A 290 1.48 16.37 25.81
C GLY A 290 0.11 17.04 25.81
N ALA A 291 -0.48 17.19 26.99
CA ALA A 291 -1.63 18.05 27.22
C ALA A 291 -1.59 18.73 28.58
N VAL A 292 -2.42 19.76 28.73
CA VAL A 292 -2.64 20.46 30.00
C VAL A 292 -4.11 20.39 30.34
N SER A 293 -4.43 20.24 31.62
CA SER A 293 -5.77 20.47 32.16
C SER A 293 -5.72 21.47 33.31
N VAL A 294 -6.69 22.39 33.39
CA VAL A 294 -6.85 23.33 34.50
C VAL A 294 -8.16 23.03 35.26
N SER A 295 -8.09 23.01 36.58
CA SER A 295 -9.22 22.72 37.46
C SER A 295 -9.19 23.54 38.76
N GLY A 296 -10.33 23.71 39.41
CA GLY A 296 -10.49 24.44 40.67
C GLY A 296 -11.87 25.07 40.77
N GLU A 297 -12.14 25.73 41.88
CA GLU A 297 -13.41 26.43 42.09
C GLU A 297 -13.58 27.57 41.08
N GLN A 298 -14.83 27.82 40.66
CA GLN A 298 -15.16 28.74 39.56
C GLN A 298 -16.11 29.86 39.98
N VAL A 299 -16.51 29.92 41.25
CA VAL A 299 -17.51 30.89 41.69
C VAL A 299 -17.09 31.57 42.98
N PHE A 300 -17.22 32.89 43.00
CA PHE A 300 -17.22 33.70 44.21
C PHE A 300 -18.65 34.13 44.52
N HIS A 301 -19.19 33.72 45.66
CA HIS A 301 -20.53 34.09 46.09
C HIS A 301 -20.48 35.33 46.99
N HIS A 302 -21.15 36.40 46.57
CA HIS A 302 -21.35 37.61 47.36
C HIS A 302 -22.76 37.60 47.98
N ASP A 303 -22.86 37.83 49.29
CA ASP A 303 -24.15 38.11 49.94
C ASP A 303 -24.55 39.58 49.88
N GLU A 304 -25.69 39.89 50.51
CA GLU A 304 -26.26 41.23 50.62
C GLU A 304 -25.37 42.21 51.40
N THR A 305 -24.45 41.70 52.23
CA THR A 305 -23.45 42.51 52.95
C THR A 305 -22.12 42.63 52.20
N ASP A 306 -22.07 42.11 50.96
CA ASP A 306 -20.90 42.00 50.09
C ASP A 306 -19.78 41.12 50.67
N LYS A 307 -20.10 40.27 51.65
CA LYS A 307 -19.17 39.26 52.15
C LYS A 307 -19.07 38.15 51.11
N VAL A 308 -17.83 37.75 50.79
CA VAL A 308 -17.52 36.76 49.76
C VAL A 308 -17.25 35.39 50.37
N THR A 309 -17.72 34.34 49.73
CA THR A 309 -17.34 32.95 50.06
C THR A 309 -17.17 32.14 48.75
N PRO A 310 -16.05 31.41 48.58
CA PRO A 310 -14.85 31.45 49.42
C PRO A 310 -14.14 32.81 49.34
N ASP A 311 -13.24 33.13 50.27
CA ASP A 311 -12.43 34.38 50.25
C ASP A 311 -11.23 34.28 49.30
N MET A 312 -10.85 33.06 48.90
CA MET A 312 -9.90 32.78 47.83
C MET A 312 -10.20 31.44 47.17
N ILE A 313 -9.84 31.29 45.89
CA ILE A 313 -9.90 30.03 45.16
C ILE A 313 -8.49 29.65 44.69
N VAL A 314 -8.20 28.36 44.69
CA VAL A 314 -6.93 27.81 44.18
C VAL A 314 -7.21 27.07 42.88
N ILE A 315 -6.65 27.57 41.81
CA ILE A 315 -6.71 26.97 40.48
C ILE A 315 -5.44 26.15 40.28
N THR A 316 -5.58 24.91 39.80
CA THR A 316 -4.50 23.96 39.63
C THR A 316 -4.42 23.53 38.16
N ALA A 317 -3.24 23.63 37.57
CA ALA A 317 -2.89 23.07 36.29
C ALA A 317 -2.19 21.71 36.49
N LYS A 318 -2.49 20.77 35.60
CA LYS A 318 -1.84 19.47 35.53
C LYS A 318 -1.28 19.26 34.13
N GLU A 319 0.01 18.95 34.08
CA GLU A 319 0.73 18.59 32.85
C GLU A 319 0.63 17.06 32.67
N GLN A 320 0.18 16.62 31.50
CA GLN A 320 -0.05 15.22 31.17
C GLN A 320 0.89 14.83 30.03
N GLY A 321 1.71 13.81 30.24
CA GLY A 321 2.70 13.36 29.24
C GLY A 321 3.90 14.30 29.07
N PHE A 322 4.17 15.17 30.05
CA PHE A 322 5.42 15.92 30.17
C PHE A 322 5.53 16.59 31.56
N THR A 323 6.70 17.12 31.89
CA THR A 323 6.91 18.00 33.04
C THR A 323 7.75 19.19 32.62
N SER A 324 7.25 20.40 32.84
CA SER A 324 7.95 21.63 32.45
C SER A 324 8.74 22.27 33.58
N ALA A 325 9.80 23.00 33.23
CA ALA A 325 10.51 23.87 34.16
C ALA A 325 9.65 25.11 34.48
N PRO A 326 9.71 25.67 35.71
CA PRO A 326 8.90 26.84 36.10
C PRO A 326 8.93 28.01 35.11
N GLY A 327 10.09 28.35 34.54
CA GLY A 327 10.21 29.46 33.58
C GLY A 327 9.39 29.30 32.29
N ASN A 328 8.90 28.09 31.99
CA ASN A 328 8.05 27.82 30.84
C ASN A 328 6.55 27.89 31.17
N ARG A 329 6.19 28.10 32.45
CA ARG A 329 4.82 28.09 32.95
C ARG A 329 4.32 29.52 33.10
N LEU A 330 3.19 29.82 32.47
CA LEU A 330 2.59 31.14 32.53
C LEU A 330 1.10 31.02 32.83
N TRP A 331 0.65 31.79 33.82
CA TRP A 331 -0.76 32.10 33.99
C TRP A 331 -1.09 33.39 33.26
N GLN A 332 -2.21 33.41 32.55
CA GLN A 332 -2.68 34.58 31.84
C GLN A 332 -4.17 34.78 32.07
N TYR A 333 -4.61 36.04 32.07
CA TYR A 333 -6.02 36.38 32.12
C TYR A 333 -6.46 37.04 30.82
N LYS A 334 -7.73 36.88 30.49
CA LYS A 334 -8.31 37.48 29.30
C LYS A 334 -8.75 38.92 29.58
N ASP A 335 -8.28 39.86 28.77
CA ASP A 335 -8.72 41.24 28.80
C ASP A 335 -9.14 41.73 27.41
N GLY A 336 -10.46 41.85 27.22
CA GLY A 336 -11.03 42.03 25.88
C GLY A 336 -10.67 40.86 24.95
N SER A 337 -9.93 41.14 23.88
CA SER A 337 -9.41 40.16 22.93
C SER A 337 -8.00 39.65 23.28
N GLU A 338 -7.31 40.29 24.22
CA GLU A 338 -5.90 40.03 24.51
C GLU A 338 -5.73 39.08 25.70
N TRP A 339 -4.60 38.36 25.71
CA TRP A 339 -4.16 37.56 26.84
C TRP A 339 -3.02 38.28 27.55
N VAL A 340 -3.23 38.63 28.81
CA VAL A 340 -2.25 39.37 29.62
C VAL A 340 -1.57 38.42 30.61
N THR A 341 -0.24 38.41 30.61
CA THR A 341 0.56 37.54 31.49
C THR A 341 0.56 38.02 32.93
N ILE A 342 0.39 37.08 33.85
CA ILE A 342 0.55 37.29 35.30
C ILE A 342 2.00 36.91 35.64
N ASP A 343 2.89 37.90 35.56
CA ASP A 343 4.36 37.73 35.56
C ASP A 343 4.99 37.30 36.90
N THR A 344 4.15 37.01 37.91
CA THR A 344 4.61 36.70 39.27
C THR A 344 4.48 35.23 39.64
N GLN A 345 3.91 34.37 38.77
CA GLN A 345 3.52 33.01 39.15
C GLN A 345 3.84 31.96 38.09
N HIS A 346 4.93 31.24 38.32
CA HIS A 346 5.47 30.14 37.50
C HIS A 346 5.14 28.75 38.04
N ALA A 347 4.08 28.65 38.84
CA ALA A 347 3.67 27.44 39.54
C ALA A 347 2.53 26.73 38.80
N LEU A 348 2.34 25.44 39.12
CA LEU A 348 1.17 24.68 38.70
C LEU A 348 -0.11 25.13 39.41
N THR A 349 -0.02 26.01 40.41
CA THR A 349 -1.19 26.56 41.09
C THR A 349 -1.23 28.08 40.96
N TYR A 350 -2.44 28.63 40.86
CA TYR A 350 -2.74 30.06 40.88
C TYR A 350 -3.81 30.35 41.94
N THR A 351 -3.51 31.28 42.85
CA THR A 351 -4.46 31.70 43.88
C THR A 351 -5.15 32.98 43.43
N LEU A 352 -6.46 32.91 43.26
CA LEU A 352 -7.29 34.07 42.91
C LEU A 352 -8.08 34.53 44.14
N THR A 353 -8.12 35.83 44.36
CA THR A 353 -8.98 36.48 45.36
C THR A 353 -10.07 37.29 44.65
N PRO A 354 -11.21 37.56 45.29
CA PRO A 354 -12.28 38.35 44.68
C PRO A 354 -11.86 39.81 44.42
N ASP A 355 -10.91 40.34 45.19
CA ASP A 355 -10.46 41.74 45.07
C ASP A 355 -9.21 41.92 44.19
N ALA A 356 -8.77 40.86 43.50
CA ALA A 356 -7.59 40.93 42.64
C ALA A 356 -7.74 42.00 41.52
N GLU A 357 -6.68 42.76 41.24
CA GLU A 357 -6.72 43.83 40.24
C GLU A 357 -7.09 43.33 38.83
N ILE A 358 -6.74 42.09 38.50
CA ILE A 358 -7.01 41.46 37.19
C ILE A 358 -8.50 41.32 36.86
N TRP A 359 -9.39 41.44 37.87
CA TRP A 359 -10.82 41.53 37.63
C TRP A 359 -11.18 42.78 36.82
N HIS A 360 -10.44 43.89 36.95
CA HIS A 360 -10.76 45.18 36.30
C HIS A 360 -12.22 45.60 36.49
N GLY A 361 -12.76 45.37 37.70
CA GLY A 361 -14.17 45.64 38.04
C GLY A 361 -15.19 44.70 37.40
N ARG A 362 -14.76 43.68 36.64
CA ARG A 362 -15.64 42.69 36.00
C ARG A 362 -16.12 41.64 37.00
N SER A 363 -17.27 41.04 36.71
CA SER A 363 -17.82 39.89 37.44
C SER A 363 -17.44 38.56 36.83
N THR A 364 -16.82 38.51 35.65
CA THR A 364 -16.37 37.27 35.03
C THR A 364 -14.92 37.43 34.59
N LEU A 365 -14.11 36.40 34.86
CA LEU A 365 -12.69 36.35 34.55
C LEU A 365 -12.37 35.02 33.90
N THR A 366 -11.80 35.04 32.71
CA THR A 366 -11.23 33.83 32.09
C THR A 366 -9.72 33.82 32.31
N LEU A 367 -9.22 32.75 32.91
CA LEU A 367 -7.81 32.46 33.07
C LEU A 367 -7.41 31.34 32.12
N ARG A 368 -6.14 31.33 31.71
CA ARG A 368 -5.51 30.17 31.09
C ARG A 368 -4.17 29.89 31.72
N TYR A 369 -3.83 28.62 31.82
CA TYR A 369 -2.45 28.17 31.99
C TYR A 369 -1.89 27.86 30.60
N ILE A 370 -0.71 28.36 30.28
CA ILE A 370 0.01 28.03 29.06
C ILE A 370 1.44 27.62 29.39
N VAL A 371 1.91 26.55 28.74
CA VAL A 371 3.25 26.02 28.91
C VAL A 371 3.86 25.66 27.56
N ALA A 372 5.19 25.88 27.46
CA ALA A 372 5.96 25.64 26.25
C ALA A 372 5.39 26.36 25.00
N GLY A 373 4.63 27.44 25.20
CA GLY A 373 4.06 28.28 24.15
C GLY A 373 2.89 27.69 23.35
N VAL A 374 2.58 26.39 23.51
CA VAL A 374 1.60 25.69 22.67
C VAL A 374 0.54 24.92 23.45
N TYR A 375 0.86 24.41 24.64
CA TYR A 375 -0.09 23.66 25.45
C TYR A 375 -0.80 24.59 26.42
N TYR A 376 -2.12 24.68 26.33
CA TYR A 376 -2.90 25.50 27.26
C TYR A 376 -4.26 24.88 27.55
N ASP A 377 -4.80 25.24 28.70
CA ASP A 377 -6.21 25.03 29.04
C ASP A 377 -6.76 26.28 29.74
N MET A 378 -8.07 26.47 29.70
CA MET A 378 -8.75 27.67 30.19
C MET A 378 -9.76 27.33 31.27
N ILE A 379 -9.93 28.26 32.21
CA ILE A 379 -10.96 28.21 33.23
C ILE A 379 -11.64 29.57 33.34
N THR A 380 -12.96 29.59 33.51
CA THR A 380 -13.72 30.84 33.69
C THR A 380 -14.31 30.87 35.09
N ILE A 381 -14.06 31.97 35.79
CA ILE A 381 -14.48 32.23 37.15
C ILE A 381 -15.47 33.39 37.16
N THR A 382 -16.54 33.28 37.95
CA THR A 382 -17.60 34.29 38.02
C THR A 382 -17.89 34.71 39.46
N LYS A 383 -18.13 36.01 39.67
CA LYS A 383 -18.70 36.60 40.88
C LYS A 383 -20.21 36.62 40.74
N VAL A 384 -20.91 35.96 41.64
CA VAL A 384 -22.37 35.89 41.66
C VAL A 384 -22.88 36.66 42.88
N ARG A 385 -23.81 37.60 42.67
CA ARG A 385 -24.52 38.32 43.74
C ARG A 385 -25.90 37.70 43.91
N ASN A 386 -26.15 37.07 45.04
CA ASN A 386 -27.43 36.41 45.33
C ASN A 386 -28.30 37.30 46.23
N GLY A 387 -29.63 37.25 46.03
CA GLY A 387 -30.58 37.63 47.08
C GLY A 387 -30.77 36.48 48.08
N ASP A 388 -31.14 36.78 49.31
CA ASP A 388 -31.16 35.95 50.54
C ASP A 388 -31.72 34.50 50.48
N ALA A 389 -32.28 34.03 49.36
CA ALA A 389 -33.02 32.75 49.30
C ALA A 389 -32.68 31.81 48.12
N ALA A 390 -31.71 32.14 47.26
CA ALA A 390 -31.35 31.24 46.15
C ALA A 390 -30.51 30.04 46.62
N TYR A 391 -30.90 28.83 46.20
CA TYR A 391 -30.12 27.60 46.38
C TYR A 391 -29.31 27.31 45.12
N ILE A 392 -28.02 27.02 45.27
CA ILE A 392 -27.10 26.70 44.16
C ILE A 392 -26.34 25.42 44.51
N VAL A 393 -26.12 24.57 43.50
CA VAL A 393 -25.25 23.40 43.60
C VAL A 393 -24.11 23.58 42.61
N THR A 394 -22.87 23.56 43.10
CA THR A 394 -21.67 23.51 42.26
C THR A 394 -21.11 22.09 42.27
N VAL A 395 -20.50 21.67 41.16
CA VAL A 395 -19.84 20.36 41.04
C VAL A 395 -18.40 20.57 40.61
N GLU A 396 -17.48 20.02 41.38
CA GLU A 396 -16.04 20.10 41.11
C GLU A 396 -15.44 18.73 40.84
N SER A 397 -14.49 18.68 39.91
CA SER A 397 -13.73 17.48 39.56
C SER A 397 -12.31 17.57 40.10
N SER A 398 -11.86 16.54 40.84
CA SER A 398 -10.50 16.49 41.40
C SER A 398 -9.39 16.33 40.36
N ASN A 399 -9.73 16.05 39.11
CA ASN A 399 -8.76 15.75 38.05
C ASN A 399 -9.14 16.41 36.71
N GLY A 400 -9.86 17.54 36.78
CA GLY A 400 -10.27 18.34 35.63
C GLY A 400 -11.45 17.74 34.84
N ASN A 401 -11.78 18.39 33.73
CA ASN A 401 -12.97 18.05 32.93
C ASN A 401 -12.61 17.37 31.60
N GLN A 402 -11.32 17.14 31.35
CA GLN A 402 -10.78 16.50 30.15
C GLN A 402 -9.74 15.45 30.57
N PHE A 403 -9.87 14.24 30.01
CA PHE A 403 -9.02 13.09 30.34
C PHE A 403 -8.44 12.47 29.07
N LEU A 404 -7.16 12.11 29.09
CA LEU A 404 -6.45 11.48 27.96
C LEU A 404 -5.99 10.07 28.34
N ASN A 405 -5.81 9.22 27.32
CA ASN A 405 -5.23 7.87 27.42
C ASN A 405 -6.04 6.79 28.16
N GLY A 406 -7.35 6.99 28.37
CA GLY A 406 -8.26 5.92 28.82
C GLY A 406 -8.10 5.49 30.29
N GLU A 407 -7.05 5.94 30.99
CA GLU A 407 -6.97 5.89 32.45
C GLU A 407 -7.55 7.18 33.02
N MET A 408 -8.82 7.11 33.42
CA MET A 408 -9.45 8.20 34.17
C MET A 408 -10.00 7.68 35.49
N VAL A 409 -9.62 8.37 36.56
CA VAL A 409 -10.29 8.33 37.87
C VAL A 409 -10.39 9.78 38.32
N THR A 410 -11.60 10.22 38.65
CA THR A 410 -11.84 11.53 39.25
C THR A 410 -12.92 11.46 40.31
N LEU A 411 -12.80 12.31 41.33
CA LEU A 411 -13.80 12.49 42.37
C LEU A 411 -14.60 13.74 42.02
N LEU A 412 -15.90 13.56 41.77
CA LEU A 412 -16.82 14.69 41.67
C LEU A 412 -17.35 15.02 43.06
N THR A 413 -17.29 16.29 43.45
CA THR A 413 -17.81 16.79 44.73
C THR A 413 -18.86 17.86 44.46
N ALA A 414 -20.06 17.67 45.01
CA ALA A 414 -21.13 18.65 45.00
C ALA A 414 -21.10 19.50 46.28
N THR A 415 -21.22 20.81 46.12
CA THR A 415 -21.30 21.80 47.21
C THR A 415 -22.59 22.59 47.07
N VAL A 416 -23.35 22.72 48.17
CA VAL A 416 -24.67 23.35 48.21
C VAL A 416 -24.60 24.67 48.96
N PHE A 417 -25.01 25.74 48.30
CA PHE A 417 -25.06 27.09 48.86
C PHE A 417 -26.51 27.56 49.02
N LYS A 418 -26.78 28.25 50.12
CA LYS A 418 -27.98 29.09 50.32
C LYS A 418 -27.53 30.53 50.48
N GLY A 419 -27.81 31.38 49.48
CA GLY A 419 -27.20 32.70 49.41
C GLY A 419 -25.67 32.58 49.23
N SER A 420 -24.89 33.08 50.20
CA SER A 420 -23.42 32.93 50.28
C SER A 420 -22.95 31.81 51.20
N HIS A 421 -23.85 31.18 51.96
CA HIS A 421 -23.48 30.23 52.99
C HIS A 421 -23.43 28.82 52.41
N ASP A 422 -22.27 28.16 52.51
CA ASP A 422 -22.16 26.72 52.30
C ASP A 422 -22.99 25.99 53.37
N ILE A 423 -24.04 25.33 52.92
CA ILE A 423 -24.94 24.53 53.75
C ILE A 423 -24.79 23.04 53.46
N THR A 424 -23.78 22.60 52.71
CA THR A 424 -23.58 21.20 52.31
C THR A 424 -23.66 20.25 53.50
N ALA A 425 -23.03 20.61 54.62
CA ALA A 425 -23.05 19.83 55.86
C ALA A 425 -24.43 19.75 56.54
N GLN A 426 -25.35 20.65 56.20
CA GLN A 426 -26.73 20.70 56.71
C GLN A 426 -27.70 19.93 55.79
N VAL A 427 -27.29 19.64 54.56
CA VAL A 427 -28.09 18.87 53.60
C VAL A 427 -27.96 17.38 53.92
N PRO A 428 -29.07 16.63 54.06
CA PRO A 428 -29.03 15.21 54.32
C PRO A 428 -28.27 14.43 53.22
N TYR A 429 -27.52 13.41 53.60
CA TYR A 429 -26.77 12.56 52.66
C TYR A 429 -27.63 12.00 51.52
N ASN A 430 -28.87 11.60 51.83
CA ASN A 430 -29.81 11.04 50.87
C ASN A 430 -30.52 12.08 49.98
N ALA A 431 -30.18 13.37 50.12
CA ALA A 431 -30.75 14.43 49.28
C ALA A 431 -30.03 14.57 47.92
N PHE A 432 -28.81 14.03 47.79
CA PHE A 432 -27.97 14.18 46.60
C PHE A 432 -28.22 13.05 45.59
N ASN A 433 -28.63 13.42 44.39
CA ASN A 433 -28.92 12.50 43.29
C ASN A 433 -28.05 12.86 42.11
N TRP A 434 -27.25 11.91 41.64
CA TRP A 434 -26.37 12.12 40.50
C TRP A 434 -26.96 11.51 39.24
N THR A 435 -26.81 12.20 38.13
CA THR A 435 -27.21 11.70 36.82
C THR A 435 -26.06 11.80 35.83
N ARG A 436 -25.95 10.78 34.98
CA ARG A 436 -25.08 10.72 33.82
C ARG A 436 -25.93 10.83 32.56
N LEU A 437 -25.43 11.61 31.60
CA LEU A 437 -25.94 11.71 30.24
C LEU A 437 -24.78 11.44 29.26
N SER A 438 -24.92 10.42 28.43
CA SER A 438 -23.92 9.96 27.48
C SER A 438 -24.57 9.47 26.17
N ASP A 439 -23.74 8.96 25.26
CA ASP A 439 -24.21 8.31 24.02
C ASP A 439 -24.78 6.89 24.26
N ASN A 440 -24.85 6.43 25.52
CA ASN A 440 -25.44 5.13 25.90
C ASN A 440 -26.63 5.30 26.87
N PRO A 441 -27.85 5.54 26.34
CA PRO A 441 -29.04 5.80 27.16
C PRO A 441 -29.42 4.65 28.10
N ASP A 442 -29.25 3.40 27.67
CA ASP A 442 -29.56 2.22 28.49
C ASP A 442 -28.60 2.11 29.68
N GLY A 443 -27.31 2.36 29.43
CA GLY A 443 -26.31 2.44 30.47
C GLY A 443 -26.56 3.61 31.44
N ASP A 444 -26.98 4.76 30.91
CA ASP A 444 -27.32 5.94 31.73
C ASP A 444 -28.48 5.65 32.67
N LYS A 445 -29.51 4.93 32.21
CA LYS A 445 -30.62 4.52 33.07
C LYS A 445 -30.14 3.71 34.29
N VAL A 446 -29.33 2.68 34.06
CA VAL A 446 -28.78 1.84 35.13
C VAL A 446 -27.88 2.66 36.06
N TRP A 447 -27.02 3.51 35.48
CA TRP A 447 -26.13 4.37 36.25
C TRP A 447 -26.90 5.35 37.15
N ASN A 448 -27.92 6.02 36.61
CA ASN A 448 -28.74 7.00 37.34
C ASN A 448 -29.54 6.36 38.49
N GLU A 449 -30.07 5.15 38.27
CA GLU A 449 -30.75 4.38 39.32
C GLU A 449 -29.81 4.04 40.48
N MET A 450 -28.54 3.70 40.20
CA MET A 450 -27.54 3.37 41.23
C MET A 450 -27.00 4.59 41.98
N HIS A 451 -27.08 5.80 41.40
CA HIS A 451 -26.52 7.02 41.98
C HIS A 451 -27.58 8.00 42.51
N THR A 452 -28.75 7.47 42.87
CA THR A 452 -29.78 8.18 43.61
C THR A 452 -29.49 8.12 45.12
N ALA A 453 -29.58 9.25 45.82
CA ALA A 453 -29.39 9.35 47.28
C ALA A 453 -28.02 8.83 47.80
N VAL A 454 -26.93 9.09 47.06
CA VAL A 454 -25.58 8.54 47.33
C VAL A 454 -24.60 9.55 47.93
N GLY A 455 -25.09 10.69 48.42
CA GLY A 455 -24.26 11.73 49.02
C GLY A 455 -23.63 12.69 48.01
N ASN A 456 -22.89 13.65 48.56
CA ASN A 456 -22.36 14.78 47.82
C ASN A 456 -21.06 14.48 47.06
N GLN A 457 -20.59 13.23 47.03
CA GLN A 457 -19.36 12.84 46.34
C GLN A 457 -19.54 11.53 45.58
N ILE A 458 -19.03 11.47 44.36
CA ILE A 458 -18.98 10.24 43.55
C ILE A 458 -17.63 10.08 42.85
N THR A 459 -17.18 8.85 42.70
CA THR A 459 -15.99 8.53 41.91
C THR A 459 -16.40 8.14 40.50
N VAL A 460 -15.85 8.81 39.50
CA VAL A 460 -16.06 8.50 38.08
C VAL A 460 -14.79 7.88 37.51
N THR A 461 -14.94 6.76 36.82
CA THR A 461 -13.85 5.97 36.22
C THR A 461 -13.99 5.88 34.70
N SER A 462 -13.01 5.27 34.03
CA SER A 462 -13.07 5.04 32.58
C SER A 462 -14.21 4.12 32.16
N ALA A 463 -14.73 3.30 33.08
CA ALA A 463 -15.92 2.49 32.83
C ALA A 463 -17.20 3.34 32.73
N ASP A 464 -17.20 4.54 33.34
CA ASP A 464 -18.36 5.43 33.38
C ASP A 464 -18.45 6.35 32.15
N VAL A 465 -17.38 6.48 31.37
CA VAL A 465 -17.28 7.43 30.25
C VAL A 465 -16.77 6.74 28.99
N TYR A 466 -17.67 6.49 28.02
CA TYR A 466 -17.30 6.09 26.67
C TYR A 466 -17.27 7.34 25.77
N ARG A 467 -16.07 7.87 25.48
CA ARG A 467 -15.79 9.11 24.72
C ARG A 467 -16.20 10.41 25.42
N ARG A 468 -17.46 10.58 25.79
CA ARG A 468 -18.00 11.78 26.47
C ARG A 468 -19.19 11.41 27.34
N ALA A 469 -19.26 12.02 28.52
CA ALA A 469 -20.44 12.00 29.37
C ALA A 469 -20.57 13.35 30.11
N VAL A 470 -21.78 13.72 30.48
CA VAL A 470 -22.09 14.86 31.35
C VAL A 470 -22.63 14.30 32.66
N PHE A 471 -22.11 14.78 33.78
CA PHE A 471 -22.57 14.41 35.12
C PHE A 471 -23.22 15.62 35.78
N ASN A 472 -24.43 15.43 36.30
CA ASN A 472 -25.17 16.46 37.03
C ASN A 472 -25.47 15.97 38.45
N CYS A 473 -25.57 16.91 39.40
CA CYS A 473 -26.05 16.64 40.75
C CYS A 473 -27.34 17.44 41.01
N GLU A 474 -28.42 16.74 41.33
CA GLU A 474 -29.69 17.30 41.78
C GLU A 474 -29.81 17.10 43.29
N VAL A 475 -30.09 18.18 44.02
CA VAL A 475 -30.19 18.16 45.48
C VAL A 475 -31.61 18.49 45.92
N ASN A 476 -32.26 17.52 46.55
CA ASN A 476 -33.61 17.67 47.08
C ASN A 476 -33.58 18.32 48.46
N ILE A 477 -33.74 19.64 48.50
CA ILE A 477 -33.77 20.42 49.73
C ILE A 477 -35.23 20.45 50.25
N PRO A 478 -35.49 20.01 51.50
CA PRO A 478 -36.83 19.92 52.06
C PRO A 478 -37.49 21.28 52.35
#